data_AF-A0A1M6KTE6-F1
#
_entry.id   AF-A0A1M6KTE6-F1
#
_cell.length_a   1.000
_cell.length_b   1.000
_cell.length_c   1.000
_cell.angle_alpha   90.00
_cell.angle_beta   90.00
_cell.angle_gamma   90.00
#
_symmetry.space_group_name_H-M   'P 1'
#
loop_
_entity.id
_entity.type
_entity.pdbx_description
1 polymer ?
#
loop_
_entity_poly.entity_id
_entity_poly.type
_entity_poly.pdbx_seq_one_letter_code
_entity_poly.pdbx_strand_id
1 'polypeptide(L)'
;MIIALMIMTSIYFVIVGLQDLWERKIYSFPCTILSALWMIKIAMETKMSIYMYLIYLALCLAIYYFFTQKRIWGAGDSDLFFLFSIVYLACAKGNISFEFLIIEILLFIAVLVSALMIGWIEAKFKKMKIGKESSIAVAPGFAVVLIAVMWKGVIGC
;
A
#
# COMPACT_ATOMS: atom_id res chain seq x y z
N MET A 1 -7.47 -15.19 -12.49
CA MET A 1 -8.05 -14.42 -11.37
C MET A 1 -7.11 -13.32 -10.86
N ILE A 2 -5.80 -13.58 -10.73
CA ILE A 2 -4.79 -12.59 -10.26
C ILE A 2 -4.76 -11.32 -11.13
N ILE A 3 -4.80 -11.46 -12.46
CA ILE A 3 -4.73 -10.31 -13.40
C ILE A 3 -5.88 -9.33 -13.19
N ALA A 4 -7.12 -9.81 -13.05
CA ALA A 4 -8.27 -8.94 -12.80
C ALA A 4 -8.14 -8.18 -11.48
N LEU A 5 -7.73 -8.86 -10.40
CA LEU A 5 -7.55 -8.23 -9.09
C LEU A 5 -6.41 -7.20 -9.10
N MET A 6 -5.31 -7.47 -9.80
CA MET A 6 -4.23 -6.50 -10.00
C MET A 6 -4.67 -5.28 -10.81
N ILE A 7 -5.44 -5.47 -11.89
CA ILE A 7 -5.97 -4.36 -12.70
C ILE A 7 -6.88 -3.49 -11.83
N MET A 8 -7.83 -4.09 -11.10
CA MET A 8 -8.71 -3.34 -10.18
C MET A 8 -7.92 -2.59 -9.11
N THR A 9 -6.92 -3.24 -8.52
CA THR A 9 -6.05 -2.63 -7.50
C THR A 9 -5.21 -1.48 -8.08
N SER A 10 -4.68 -1.64 -9.29
CA SER A 10 -3.91 -0.60 -9.98
C SER A 10 -4.78 0.61 -10.31
N ILE A 11 -5.98 0.38 -10.86
CA ILE A 11 -6.96 1.44 -11.14
C ILE A 11 -7.32 2.18 -9.85
N TYR A 12 -7.59 1.44 -8.77
CA TYR A 12 -7.88 2.03 -7.46
C TYR A 12 -6.73 2.93 -6.98
N PHE A 13 -5.48 2.45 -7.03
CA PHE A 13 -4.33 3.25 -6.62
C PHE A 13 -4.13 4.52 -7.45
N VAL A 14 -4.39 4.46 -8.77
CA VAL A 14 -4.33 5.66 -9.63
C VAL A 14 -5.42 6.66 -9.22
N ILE A 15 -6.65 6.20 -9.02
CA ILE A 15 -7.77 7.07 -8.62
C ILE A 15 -7.48 7.72 -7.27
N VAL A 16 -7.08 6.94 -6.27
CA VAL A 16 -6.81 7.46 -4.93
C VAL A 16 -5.58 8.37 -4.91
N GLY A 17 -4.53 8.04 -5.66
CA GLY A 17 -3.38 8.94 -5.81
C GLY A 17 -3.78 10.30 -6.39
N LEU A 18 -4.63 10.32 -7.42
CA LEU A 18 -5.14 11.57 -8.00
C LEU A 18 -6.06 12.33 -7.01
N GLN A 19 -6.94 11.61 -6.32
CA GLN A 19 -7.83 12.20 -5.31
C GLN A 19 -7.08 12.81 -4.14
N ASP A 20 -6.02 12.15 -3.66
CA ASP A 20 -5.16 12.65 -2.59
C ASP A 20 -4.40 13.92 -3.03
N LEU A 21 -4.01 14.01 -4.30
CA LEU A 21 -3.38 15.23 -4.86
C LEU A 21 -4.36 16.39 -5.05
N TRP A 22 -5.63 16.11 -5.35
CA TRP A 22 -6.63 17.15 -5.64
C TRP A 22 -7.40 17.61 -4.40
N GLU A 23 -7.92 16.65 -3.63
CA GLU A 23 -8.88 16.90 -2.55
C GLU A 23 -8.34 16.53 -1.16
N ARG A 24 -7.15 15.90 -1.06
CA ARG A 24 -6.60 15.35 0.20
C ARG A 24 -7.58 14.40 0.90
N LYS A 25 -8.32 13.61 0.09
CA LYS A 25 -9.31 12.64 0.54
C LYS A 25 -8.99 11.28 -0.03
N ILE A 26 -9.06 10.28 0.84
CA ILE A 26 -8.87 8.88 0.49
C ILE A 26 -10.12 8.13 0.90
N TYR A 27 -10.76 7.45 -0.06
CA TYR A 27 -11.90 6.59 0.22
C TYR A 27 -11.42 5.22 0.69
N SER A 28 -11.65 4.92 1.98
CA SER A 28 -11.26 3.65 2.60
C SER A 28 -12.11 2.46 2.16
N PHE A 29 -13.37 2.67 1.76
CA PHE A 29 -14.30 1.57 1.47
C PHE A 29 -13.84 0.65 0.32
N PRO A 30 -13.39 1.16 -0.85
CA PRO A 30 -12.83 0.27 -1.86
C PRO A 30 -11.50 -0.37 -1.42
N CYS A 31 -10.72 0.30 -0.56
CA CYS A 31 -9.46 -0.24 -0.02
C CYS A 31 -9.70 -1.51 0.79
N THR A 32 -10.68 -1.47 1.69
CA THR A 32 -10.98 -2.59 2.60
C THR A 32 -11.55 -3.78 1.84
N ILE A 33 -12.39 -3.53 0.83
CA ILE A 33 -12.89 -4.59 -0.08
C ILE A 33 -11.72 -5.24 -0.83
N LEU A 34 -10.83 -4.44 -1.43
CA LEU A 34 -9.68 -4.98 -2.15
C LEU A 34 -8.75 -5.77 -1.21
N SER A 35 -8.53 -5.28 0.00
CA SER A 35 -7.73 -5.98 1.02
C SER A 35 -8.35 -7.34 1.35
N ALA A 36 -9.68 -7.40 1.55
CA ALA A 36 -10.39 -8.64 1.80
C ALA A 36 -10.28 -9.63 0.62
N LEU A 37 -10.44 -9.16 -0.62
CA LEU A 37 -10.29 -9.99 -1.82
C LEU A 37 -8.87 -10.55 -1.95
N TRP A 38 -7.84 -9.75 -1.68
CA TRP A 38 -6.45 -10.23 -1.68
C TRP A 38 -6.19 -11.23 -0.55
N MET A 39 -6.72 -11.01 0.65
CA MET A 39 -6.62 -11.96 1.76
C MET A 39 -7.26 -13.31 1.43
N ILE A 40 -8.48 -13.32 0.88
CA ILE A 40 -9.16 -14.55 0.44
C ILE A 40 -8.31 -15.27 -0.61
N LYS A 41 -7.79 -14.52 -1.59
CA LYS A 41 -6.93 -15.05 -2.65
C LYS A 41 -5.66 -15.70 -2.11
N ILE A 42 -4.98 -15.07 -1.15
CA ILE A 42 -3.79 -15.66 -0.50
C ILE A 42 -4.17 -16.92 0.25
N ALA A 43 -5.26 -16.90 1.03
CA ALA A 43 -5.70 -18.06 1.80
C ALA A 43 -6.02 -19.28 0.92
N MET A 44 -6.50 -19.07 -0.32
CA MET A 44 -6.79 -20.14 -1.27
C MET A 44 -5.55 -20.69 -2.00
N GLU A 45 -4.52 -19.87 -2.22
CA GLU A 45 -3.37 -20.23 -3.08
C GLU A 45 -2.06 -20.46 -2.30
N THR A 46 -2.01 -20.07 -1.02
CA THR A 46 -0.77 -20.12 -0.25
C THR A 46 -0.38 -21.54 0.13
N LYS A 47 0.91 -21.87 -0.03
CA LYS A 47 1.51 -23.09 0.52
C LYS A 47 2.03 -22.89 1.95
N MET A 48 1.84 -21.69 2.50
CA MET A 48 2.29 -21.32 3.84
C MET A 48 1.41 -21.98 4.91
N SER A 49 2.01 -22.28 6.07
CA SER A 49 1.26 -22.65 7.26
C SER A 49 0.24 -21.58 7.65
N ILE A 50 -0.99 -22.02 7.97
CA ILE A 50 -2.07 -21.13 8.42
C ILE A 50 -1.67 -20.27 9.63
N TYR A 51 -0.82 -20.81 10.52
CA TYR A 51 -0.34 -20.07 11.69
C TYR A 51 0.54 -18.88 11.29
N MET A 52 1.44 -19.06 10.32
CA MET A 52 2.29 -17.96 9.84
C MET A 52 1.47 -16.90 9.11
N TYR A 53 0.45 -17.30 8.35
CA TYR A 53 -0.49 -16.38 7.72
C TYR A 53 -1.21 -15.50 8.75
N LEU A 54 -1.77 -16.12 9.80
CA LEU A 54 -2.51 -15.42 10.84
C LEU A 54 -1.61 -14.49 11.67
N ILE A 55 -0.37 -14.91 11.96
CA ILE A 55 0.61 -14.06 12.67
C ILE A 55 0.93 -12.82 11.84
N TYR A 56 1.20 -12.98 10.54
CA TYR A 56 1.47 -11.85 9.66
C TYR A 56 0.27 -10.89 9.58
N LEU A 57 -0.94 -11.42 9.38
CA LEU A 57 -2.16 -10.61 9.39
C LEU A 57 -2.34 -9.85 10.71
N ALA A 58 -2.10 -10.51 11.85
CA ALA A 58 -2.19 -9.88 13.16
C ALA A 58 -1.17 -8.75 13.32
N LEU A 59 0.06 -8.93 12.82
CA LEU A 59 1.09 -7.88 12.80
C LEU A 59 0.68 -6.69 11.93
N CYS A 60 0.21 -6.92 10.70
CA CYS A 60 -0.27 -5.86 9.81
C CYS A 60 -1.44 -5.09 10.45
N LEU A 61 -2.39 -5.79 11.08
CA LEU A 61 -3.51 -5.17 11.79
C LEU A 61 -3.07 -4.38 13.02
N ALA A 62 -2.08 -4.87 13.77
CA ALA A 62 -1.52 -4.16 14.92
C ALA A 62 -0.84 -2.84 14.48
N ILE A 63 -0.07 -2.87 13.39
CA ILE A 63 0.57 -1.68 12.82
C ILE A 63 -0.50 -0.71 12.28
N TYR A 64 -1.48 -1.22 11.53
CA TYR A 64 -2.63 -0.45 11.07
C TYR A 64 -3.34 0.29 12.20
N TYR A 65 -3.66 -0.44 13.28
CA TYR A 65 -4.34 0.12 14.44
C TYR A 65 -3.45 1.16 15.13
N PHE A 66 -2.15 0.89 15.27
CA PHE A 66 -1.20 1.83 15.85
C PHE A 66 -1.11 3.14 15.05
N PHE A 67 -0.96 3.07 13.73
CA PHE A 67 -0.92 4.24 12.85
C PHE A 67 -2.22 5.03 12.87
N THR A 68 -3.35 4.33 12.89
CA THR A 68 -4.68 4.95 12.96
C THR A 68 -4.91 5.68 14.28
N GLN A 69 -4.60 5.04 15.42
CA GLN A 69 -4.78 5.63 16.75
C GLN A 69 -3.87 6.82 17.00
N LYS A 70 -2.60 6.73 16.57
CA LYS A 70 -1.62 7.80 16.74
C LYS A 70 -1.80 8.94 15.72
N ARG A 71 -2.71 8.80 14.76
CA ARG A 71 -2.95 9.77 13.67
C ARG A 71 -1.64 10.22 13.01
N ILE A 72 -0.73 9.26 12.81
CA ILE A 72 0.60 9.54 12.23
C ILE A 72 0.45 10.00 10.78
N TRP A 73 -0.59 9.52 10.09
CA TRP A 73 -0.91 9.88 8.70
C TRP A 73 -2.31 10.46 8.54
N GLY A 74 -2.59 10.93 7.33
CA GLY A 74 -3.92 11.37 6.91
C GLY A 74 -4.94 10.24 6.98
N ALA A 75 -6.21 10.62 7.05
CA ALA A 75 -7.31 9.65 7.06
C ALA A 75 -7.27 8.82 5.77
N GLY A 76 -7.22 7.50 5.91
CA GLY A 76 -7.18 6.55 4.78
C GLY A 76 -5.77 6.04 4.40
N ASP A 77 -4.70 6.72 4.80
CA ASP A 77 -3.32 6.28 4.48
C ASP A 77 -2.96 4.96 5.17
N SER A 78 -3.47 4.76 6.38
CA SER A 78 -3.29 3.50 7.12
C SER A 78 -3.95 2.33 6.38
N ASP A 79 -5.10 2.56 5.74
CA ASP A 79 -5.77 1.53 4.94
C ASP A 79 -4.93 1.17 3.70
N LEU A 80 -4.27 2.15 3.07
CA LEU A 80 -3.37 1.91 1.93
C LEU A 80 -2.15 1.10 2.34
N PHE A 81 -1.59 1.33 3.52
CA PHE A 81 -0.51 0.51 4.07
C PHE A 81 -0.96 -0.93 4.33
N PHE A 82 -2.17 -1.11 4.86
CA PHE A 82 -2.70 -2.46 5.06
C PHE A 82 -2.85 -3.19 3.72
N LEU A 83 -3.49 -2.56 2.73
CA LEU A 83 -3.60 -3.10 1.37
C LEU A 83 -2.23 -3.41 0.76
N PHE A 84 -1.26 -2.50 0.92
CA PHE A 84 0.14 -2.70 0.50
C PHE A 84 0.73 -4.01 1.02
N SER A 85 0.63 -4.22 2.34
CA SER A 85 1.24 -5.37 3.01
C SER A 85 0.60 -6.69 2.55
N ILE A 86 -0.72 -6.69 2.32
CA ILE A 86 -1.44 -7.87 1.81
C ILE A 86 -1.09 -8.16 0.35
N VAL A 87 -1.07 -7.13 -0.51
CA VAL A 87 -0.70 -7.29 -1.92
C VAL A 87 0.74 -7.78 -2.06
N TYR A 88 1.66 -7.24 -1.26
CA TYR A 88 3.06 -7.68 -1.26
C TYR A 88 3.20 -9.15 -0.86
N LEU A 89 2.52 -9.58 0.22
CA LEU A 89 2.48 -10.99 0.61
C LEU A 89 1.93 -11.89 -0.52
N ALA A 90 0.89 -11.43 -1.23
CA ALA A 90 0.33 -12.16 -2.36
C ALA A 90 1.33 -12.29 -3.52
N CYS A 91 2.07 -11.23 -3.84
CA CYS A 91 3.10 -11.23 -4.88
C CYS A 91 4.29 -12.13 -4.52
N ALA A 92 4.65 -12.21 -3.23
CA ALA A 92 5.69 -13.11 -2.74
C ALA A 92 5.25 -14.58 -2.59
N LYS A 93 4.03 -14.93 -3.04
CA LYS A 93 3.45 -16.28 -2.95
C LYS A 93 3.44 -16.84 -1.51
N GLY A 94 3.35 -15.97 -0.50
CA GLY A 94 3.31 -16.39 0.90
C GLY A 94 4.63 -16.92 1.47
N ASN A 95 5.78 -16.67 0.83
CA ASN A 95 7.07 -17.05 1.38
C ASN A 95 7.59 -15.98 2.37
N ILE A 96 7.29 -16.16 3.65
CA ILE A 96 7.76 -15.27 4.71
C ILE A 96 9.15 -15.72 5.17
N SER A 97 10.16 -14.95 4.79
CA SER A 97 11.55 -15.07 5.24
C SER A 97 12.04 -13.75 5.84
N PHE A 98 13.23 -13.75 6.44
CA PHE A 98 13.85 -12.50 6.89
C PHE A 98 14.12 -11.54 5.72
N GLU A 99 14.51 -12.07 4.56
CA GLU A 99 14.69 -11.29 3.34
C GLU A 99 13.39 -10.65 2.85
N PHE A 100 12.27 -11.38 2.93
CA PHE A 100 10.94 -10.85 2.61
C PHE A 100 10.62 -9.61 3.46
N LEU A 101 10.84 -9.67 4.77
CA LEU A 101 10.59 -8.55 5.68
C LEU A 101 11.49 -7.35 5.38
N ILE A 102 12.78 -7.59 5.07
CA ILE A 102 13.70 -6.52 4.68
C ILE A 102 13.21 -5.84 3.39
N ILE A 103 12.82 -6.62 2.38
CA ILE A 103 12.34 -6.09 1.11
C ILE A 103 11.04 -5.31 1.32
N GLU A 104 10.12 -5.80 2.14
CA GLU A 104 8.88 -5.08 2.48
C GLU A 104 9.19 -3.70 3.07
N ILE A 105 10.11 -3.63 4.03
CA ILE A 105 10.56 -2.37 4.65
C ILE A 105 11.20 -1.45 3.60
N LEU A 106 12.05 -1.98 2.72
CA LEU A 106 12.68 -1.20 1.65
C LEU A 106 11.66 -0.65 0.64
N LEU A 107 10.67 -1.45 0.26
CA LEU A 107 9.57 -1.03 -0.59
C LEU A 107 8.72 0.04 0.10
N PHE A 108 8.48 -0.12 1.39
CA PHE A 108 7.75 0.86 2.18
C PHE A 108 8.53 2.20 2.29
N ILE A 109 9.85 2.15 2.46
CA ILE A 109 10.72 3.34 2.38
C ILE A 109 10.61 3.97 0.98
N ALA A 110 10.61 3.17 -0.08
CA ALA A 110 10.45 3.67 -1.45
C ALA A 110 9.07 4.35 -1.66
N VAL A 111 8.01 3.86 -1.03
CA VAL A 111 6.69 4.52 -1.00
C VAL A 111 6.81 5.92 -0.38
N LEU A 112 7.46 6.03 0.77
CA LEU A 112 7.61 7.32 1.45
C LEU A 112 8.48 8.29 0.65
N VAL A 113 9.59 7.83 0.07
CA VAL A 113 10.47 8.65 -0.76
C VAL A 113 9.75 9.12 -2.03
N SER A 114 9.00 8.24 -2.69
CA SER A 114 8.21 8.62 -3.87
C SER A 114 7.07 9.59 -3.53
N ALA A 115 6.38 9.40 -2.41
CA ALA A 115 5.40 10.36 -1.91
C ALA A 115 6.01 11.74 -1.66
N LEU A 116 7.20 11.81 -1.03
CA LEU A 116 7.92 13.06 -0.82
C LEU A 116 8.29 13.75 -2.14
N MET A 117 8.80 13.00 -3.13
CA MET A 117 9.12 13.54 -4.45
C MET A 117 7.88 14.09 -5.16
N ILE A 118 6.76 13.37 -5.12
CA ILE A 118 5.50 13.80 -5.72
C ILE A 118 4.95 15.03 -5.00
N GLY A 119 5.01 15.06 -3.67
CA GLY A 119 4.63 16.24 -2.87
C GLY A 119 5.49 17.47 -3.18
N TRP A 120 6.79 17.30 -3.44
CA TRP A 120 7.67 18.36 -3.92
C TRP A 120 7.26 18.91 -5.28
N ILE A 121 6.95 18.03 -6.23
CA ILE A 121 6.45 18.41 -7.56
C ILE A 121 5.11 19.16 -7.42
N GLU A 122 4.18 18.62 -6.62
CA GLU A 122 2.88 19.22 -6.35
C GLU A 122 3.01 20.64 -5.79
N ALA A 123 3.86 20.83 -4.78
CA ALA A 123 4.08 22.14 -4.16
C ALA A 123 4.67 23.15 -5.14
N LYS A 124 5.59 22.71 -6.01
CA LYS A 124 6.16 23.56 -7.07
C LYS A 124 5.09 23.99 -8.08
N PHE A 125 4.22 23.07 -8.50
CA PHE A 125 3.11 23.38 -9.41
C PHE A 125 2.07 24.31 -8.77
N LYS A 126 1.70 24.07 -7.52
CA LYS A 126 0.72 24.88 -6.77
C LYS A 126 1.31 26.17 -6.19
N LYS A 127 2.61 26.44 -6.38
CA LYS A 127 3.36 27.57 -5.78
C LYS A 127 3.20 27.66 -4.26
N MET A 128 3.05 26.53 -3.58
CA MET A 128 2.91 26.45 -2.13
C MET A 128 4.27 26.19 -1.48
N LYS A 129 4.52 26.78 -0.30
CA LYS A 129 5.69 26.44 0.50
C LYS A 129 5.41 25.14 1.26
N ILE A 130 6.27 24.13 1.11
CA ILE A 130 6.24 22.94 1.94
C ILE A 130 6.69 23.35 3.34
N GLY A 131 5.75 23.34 4.28
CA GLY A 131 5.99 23.59 5.69
C GLY A 131 5.89 22.30 6.51
N LYS A 132 6.26 22.34 7.79
CA LYS A 132 6.03 21.21 8.71
C LYS A 132 4.54 20.86 8.91
N GLU A 133 3.65 21.80 8.58
CA GLU A 133 2.19 21.64 8.68
C GLU A 133 1.52 21.26 7.34
N SER A 134 2.26 21.24 6.22
CA SER A 134 1.67 20.82 4.95
C SER A 134 1.50 19.31 4.93
N SER A 135 0.26 18.84 4.92
CA SER A 135 -0.11 17.46 4.62
C SER A 135 0.46 17.07 3.25
N ILE A 136 1.40 16.13 3.24
CA ILE A 136 1.98 15.53 2.04
C ILE A 136 1.08 14.36 1.64
N ALA A 137 0.68 14.31 0.37
CA ALA A 137 -0.05 13.17 -0.18
C ALA A 137 0.83 11.93 -0.21
N VAL A 138 0.43 10.87 0.48
CA VAL A 138 1.17 9.61 0.57
C VAL A 138 0.65 8.58 -0.44
N ALA A 139 -0.64 8.66 -0.79
CA ALA A 139 -1.27 7.71 -1.71
C ALA A 139 -0.59 7.59 -3.10
N PRO A 140 -0.08 8.67 -3.72
CA PRO A 140 0.66 8.57 -4.97
C PRO A 140 1.93 7.73 -4.86
N GLY A 141 2.61 7.77 -3.72
CA GLY A 141 3.80 6.94 -3.48
C GLY A 141 3.45 5.45 -3.42
N PHE A 142 2.34 5.11 -2.75
CA PHE A 142 1.80 3.74 -2.75
C PHE A 142 1.49 3.29 -4.17
N ALA A 143 0.84 4.14 -4.97
CA ALA A 143 0.47 3.80 -6.34
C ALA A 143 1.70 3.44 -7.20
N VAL A 144 2.75 4.28 -7.18
CA VAL A 144 3.96 4.04 -7.98
C VAL A 144 4.62 2.71 -7.61
N VAL A 145 4.83 2.47 -6.31
CA VAL A 145 5.57 1.28 -5.85
C VAL A 145 4.74 0.01 -6.01
N LEU A 146 3.46 0.00 -5.62
CA LEU A 146 2.63 -1.21 -5.71
C LEU A 146 2.33 -1.62 -7.13
N ILE A 147 2.09 -0.67 -8.02
CA ILE A 147 1.95 -0.98 -9.44
C ILE A 147 3.26 -1.63 -9.90
N ALA A 148 4.42 -1.01 -9.67
CA ALA A 148 5.70 -1.62 -10.07
C ALA A 148 5.92 -3.04 -9.48
N VAL A 149 5.58 -3.26 -8.20
CA VAL A 149 5.70 -4.57 -7.53
C VAL A 149 4.75 -5.60 -8.13
N MET A 150 3.48 -5.26 -8.34
CA MET A 150 2.50 -6.15 -8.95
C MET A 150 2.95 -6.56 -10.36
N TRP A 151 3.39 -5.61 -11.18
CA TRP A 151 3.83 -5.88 -12.55
C TRP A 151 5.16 -6.64 -12.60
N LYS A 152 6.13 -6.35 -11.72
CA LYS A 152 7.39 -7.12 -11.62
C LYS A 152 7.14 -8.54 -11.12
N GLY A 153 6.25 -8.71 -10.14
CA GLY A 153 5.85 -10.02 -9.62
C GLY A 153 5.19 -10.91 -10.67
N VAL A 154 4.58 -10.33 -11.71
CA VAL A 154 4.00 -11.06 -12.85
C VAL A 154 5.05 -11.48 -13.87
N ILE A 155 6.04 -10.63 -14.16
CA ILE A 155 7.08 -10.90 -15.17
C ILE A 155 8.16 -11.86 -14.61
N GLY A 156 8.36 -11.88 -13.30
CA GLY A 156 9.30 -12.76 -12.61
C GLY A 156 8.71 -14.08 -12.08
N CYS A 157 7.47 -14.43 -12.47
CA CYS A 157 6.83 -15.70 -12.14
C CYS A 157 6.93 -16.71 -13.27
#